data_AF-A0A2S5VYR7-F1
#
_entry.id   AF-A0A2S5VYR7-F1
#
_cell.length_a   1.000
_cell.length_b   1.000
_cell.length_c   1.000
_cell.angle_alpha   90.00
_cell.angle_beta   90.00
_cell.angle_gamma   90.00
#
_symmetry.space_group_name_H-M   'P 1'
#
loop_
_entity.id
_entity.type
_entity.pdbx_description
1 polymer ?
#
loop_
_entity_poly.entity_id
_entity_poly.type
_entity_poly.pdbx_seq_one_letter_code
_entity_poly.pdbx_strand_id
1 'polypeptide(L)'
;MITPQLARALRLAGLRWRPTSGDLFVIDRAGFEGDVFTVSDMTIEAHEYDTGTVLGFNGTTEWALDSVALDDALWMPAEHQLRALLGATFRSLRWAGVGDAGGSGDVGGSAGAIDDDGLLSGEAYEVEIERGGQTRVFVAADAADAYAGALLDLIGASSDSIEPASGLGAGPAPGLD
;
A
#
# COMPACT_ATOMS: atom_id res chain seq x y z
N MET A 1 1.00 -1.40 -7.55
CA MET A 1 0.58 -0.26 -6.70
C MET A 1 -0.78 -0.61 -6.13
N ILE A 2 -1.11 -0.13 -4.94
CA ILE A 2 -2.37 -0.56 -4.31
C ILE A 2 -3.62 0.04 -4.94
N THR A 3 -4.73 -0.64 -4.74
CA THR A 3 -6.04 -0.10 -5.14
C THR A 3 -6.43 1.17 -4.35
N PRO A 4 -7.21 2.09 -4.95
CA PRO A 4 -7.68 3.30 -4.26
C PRO A 4 -8.47 3.00 -2.99
N GLN A 5 -9.21 1.89 -2.94
CA GLN A 5 -9.95 1.45 -1.75
C GLN A 5 -9.00 1.15 -0.58
N LEU A 6 -7.91 0.41 -0.83
CA LEU A 6 -6.92 0.11 0.19
C LEU A 6 -6.10 1.35 0.59
N ALA A 7 -5.79 2.23 -0.37
CA ALA A 7 -5.16 3.51 -0.07
C ALA A 7 -6.00 4.36 0.90
N ARG A 8 -7.33 4.45 0.67
CA ARG A 8 -8.25 5.14 1.58
C ARG A 8 -8.28 4.48 2.95
N ALA A 9 -8.33 3.15 2.99
CA ALA A 9 -8.33 2.39 4.24
C ALA A 9 -7.06 2.68 5.06
N LEU A 10 -5.87 2.70 4.42
CA LEU A 10 -4.60 3.00 5.08
C LEU A 10 -4.59 4.44 5.63
N ARG A 11 -5.08 5.41 4.86
CA ARG A 11 -5.22 6.81 5.31
C ARG A 11 -6.13 6.91 6.54
N LEU A 12 -7.29 6.25 6.50
CA LEU A 12 -8.26 6.21 7.61
C LEU A 12 -7.71 5.50 8.85
N ALA A 13 -6.93 4.42 8.66
CA ALA A 13 -6.23 3.74 9.75
C ALA A 13 -5.16 4.62 10.42
N GLY A 14 -4.79 5.74 9.77
CA GLY A 14 -3.89 6.74 10.33
C GLY A 14 -2.52 6.79 9.67
N LEU A 15 -2.27 6.04 8.60
CA LEU A 15 -1.01 6.09 7.87
C LEU A 15 -0.74 7.51 7.36
N ARG A 16 0.34 8.13 7.85
CA ARG A 16 0.80 9.44 7.38
C ARG A 16 1.92 9.22 6.37
N TRP A 17 1.62 9.49 5.10
CA TRP A 17 2.60 9.38 4.02
C TRP A 17 3.49 10.61 3.95
N ARG A 18 4.78 10.42 3.67
CA ARG A 18 5.73 11.51 3.39
C ARG A 18 6.16 11.42 1.93
N PRO A 19 5.77 12.37 1.07
CA PRO A 19 6.04 12.30 -0.36
C PRO A 19 7.54 12.28 -0.64
N THR A 20 7.95 11.35 -1.50
CA THR A 20 9.30 11.19 -2.03
C THR A 20 9.23 11.01 -3.54
N SER A 21 10.29 11.37 -4.26
CA SER A 21 10.37 11.14 -5.71
C SER A 21 10.14 9.65 -6.04
N GLY A 22 9.31 9.39 -7.05
CA GLY A 22 8.84 8.06 -7.44
C GLY A 22 7.50 7.65 -6.81
N ASP A 23 6.98 8.41 -5.84
CA ASP A 23 5.68 8.11 -5.23
C ASP A 23 4.52 8.33 -6.20
N LEU A 24 3.56 7.42 -6.17
CA LEU A 24 2.33 7.50 -6.96
C LEU A 24 1.17 7.97 -6.07
N PHE A 25 0.27 8.79 -6.63
CA PHE A 25 -0.95 9.22 -5.97
C PHE A 25 -2.08 9.51 -6.96
N VAL A 26 -3.31 9.49 -6.48
CA VAL A 26 -4.47 10.06 -7.21
C VAL A 26 -4.97 11.29 -6.49
N ILE A 27 -5.72 12.12 -7.20
CA ILE A 27 -6.39 13.27 -6.59
C ILE A 27 -7.80 12.85 -6.20
N ASP A 28 -8.12 12.90 -4.91
CA ASP A 28 -9.41 12.47 -4.35
C ASP A 28 -10.48 13.56 -4.50
N ARG A 29 -10.64 14.10 -5.72
CA ARG A 29 -11.60 15.15 -6.06
C ARG A 29 -12.34 14.81 -7.36
N ALA A 30 -13.57 15.30 -7.48
CA ALA A 30 -14.35 15.16 -8.71
C ALA A 30 -13.57 15.74 -9.91
N GLY A 31 -13.55 15.00 -11.02
CA GLY A 31 -12.88 15.41 -12.25
C GLY A 31 -11.43 14.92 -12.42
N PHE A 32 -10.89 14.14 -11.48
CA PHE A 32 -9.57 13.49 -11.57
C PHE A 32 -9.67 11.96 -11.39
N GLU A 33 -10.85 11.41 -11.68
CA GLU A 33 -11.16 10.00 -11.46
C GLU A 33 -10.39 9.12 -12.44
N GLY A 34 -9.47 8.31 -11.92
CA GLY A 34 -8.67 7.37 -12.72
C GLY A 34 -7.30 7.90 -13.13
N ASP A 35 -7.02 9.19 -12.94
CA ASP A 35 -5.70 9.76 -13.23
C ASP A 35 -4.71 9.46 -12.11
N VAL A 36 -3.58 8.86 -12.49
CA VAL A 36 -2.47 8.53 -11.59
C VAL A 36 -1.32 9.51 -11.83
N PHE A 37 -0.89 10.16 -10.77
CA PHE A 37 0.19 11.12 -10.76
C PHE A 37 1.43 10.55 -10.08
N THR A 38 2.61 10.94 -10.55
CA THR A 38 3.90 10.54 -9.98
C THR A 38 4.64 11.76 -9.46
N VAL A 39 5.12 11.71 -8.23
CA VAL A 39 6.04 12.70 -7.68
C VAL A 39 7.38 12.52 -8.39
N SER A 40 7.86 13.53 -9.09
CA SER A 40 9.16 13.48 -9.79
C SER A 40 10.02 14.64 -9.32
N ASP A 41 11.29 14.38 -9.03
CA ASP A 41 12.29 15.43 -8.91
C ASP A 41 12.56 16.03 -10.31
N MET A 42 12.55 17.36 -10.43
CA MET A 42 12.74 18.03 -11.71
C MET A 42 14.16 17.75 -12.22
N THR A 43 14.28 16.97 -13.31
CA THR A 43 15.59 16.61 -13.84
C THR A 43 16.02 17.61 -14.91
N ILE A 44 17.15 18.29 -14.67
CA ILE A 44 17.78 19.21 -15.62
C ILE A 44 18.87 18.43 -16.38
N GLU A 45 18.73 18.29 -17.69
CA GLU A 45 19.72 17.65 -18.56
C GLU A 45 20.33 18.66 -19.53
N ALA A 46 21.66 18.83 -19.47
CA ALA A 46 22.40 19.70 -20.38
C ALA A 46 22.68 18.94 -21.69
N HIS A 47 22.11 19.40 -22.79
CA HIS A 47 22.38 18.89 -24.13
C HIS A 47 23.39 19.82 -24.84
N GLU A 48 24.55 19.28 -25.21
CA GLU A 48 25.58 20.02 -25.95
C GLU A 48 25.34 19.90 -27.46
N TYR A 49 25.15 21.05 -28.12
CA TYR A 49 25.10 21.16 -29.57
C TYR A 49 26.29 21.97 -30.07
N ASP A 50 26.66 21.83 -31.35
CA ASP A 50 27.68 22.66 -32.01
C ASP A 50 27.39 24.18 -31.91
N THR A 51 26.14 24.56 -31.65
CA THR A 51 25.69 25.95 -31.48
C THR A 51 25.61 26.43 -30.02
N GLY A 52 25.84 25.55 -29.04
CA GLY A 52 25.80 25.86 -27.61
C GLY A 52 25.14 24.79 -26.74
N THR A 53 25.23 24.95 -25.41
CA THR A 53 24.59 24.06 -24.43
C THR A 53 23.16 24.51 -24.14
N VAL A 54 22.18 23.61 -24.36
CA VAL A 54 20.78 23.83 -24.03
C VAL A 54 20.44 23.01 -22.78
N LEU A 55 19.87 23.67 -21.77
CA LEU A 55 19.34 22.96 -20.61
C LEU A 55 17.92 22.49 -20.93
N GLY A 56 17.76 21.18 -21.09
CA GLY A 56 16.48 20.51 -21.19
C GLY A 56 15.90 20.30 -19.80
N PHE A 57 14.72 20.83 -19.56
CA PHE A 57 13.95 20.53 -18.36
C PHE A 57 13.09 19.30 -18.69
N ASN A 58 13.49 18.11 -18.23
CA ASN A 58 12.68 16.91 -18.35
C ASN A 58 11.65 16.89 -17.21
N GLY A 59 10.71 17.83 -17.27
CA GLY A 59 9.40 17.74 -16.65
C GLY A 59 8.39 17.67 -17.79
N THR A 60 7.69 16.54 -17.92
CA THR A 60 6.83 16.21 -19.06
C THR A 60 5.91 17.36 -19.50
N THR A 61 5.91 17.65 -20.80
CA THR A 61 5.15 18.75 -21.43
C THR A 61 3.64 18.49 -21.54
N GLU A 62 3.08 17.43 -20.94
CA GLU A 62 1.68 17.05 -21.22
C GLU A 62 0.70 17.19 -20.05
N TRP A 63 1.06 16.98 -18.78
CA TRP A 63 0.11 17.15 -17.65
C TRP A 63 0.82 17.46 -16.32
N ALA A 64 1.62 18.53 -16.27
CA ALA A 64 2.16 19.01 -15.00
C ALA A 64 1.09 19.78 -14.23
N LEU A 65 0.70 19.27 -13.05
CA LEU A 65 -0.17 20.01 -12.14
C LEU A 65 0.66 21.01 -11.35
N ASP A 66 0.32 22.29 -11.44
CA ASP A 66 1.06 23.38 -10.79
C ASP A 66 1.02 23.29 -9.25
N SER A 67 -0.13 22.92 -8.68
CA SER A 67 -0.26 22.67 -7.24
C SER A 67 -1.46 21.78 -6.87
N VAL A 68 -1.29 20.97 -5.81
CA VAL A 68 -2.35 20.19 -5.17
C VAL A 68 -2.16 20.23 -3.65
N ALA A 69 -3.26 20.31 -2.90
CA ALA A 69 -3.18 20.20 -1.45
C ALA A 69 -2.87 18.76 -1.06
N LEU A 70 -1.99 18.55 -0.07
CA LEU A 70 -1.62 17.21 0.40
C LEU A 70 -2.85 16.39 0.86
N ASP A 71 -3.86 17.06 1.41
CA ASP A 71 -5.10 16.42 1.88
C ASP A 71 -5.95 15.87 0.72
N ASP A 72 -5.86 16.51 -0.45
CA ASP A 72 -6.51 16.07 -1.69
C ASP A 72 -5.75 14.92 -2.38
N ALA A 73 -4.51 14.63 -1.95
CA ALA A 73 -3.69 13.57 -2.51
C ALA A 73 -3.91 12.24 -1.76
N LEU A 74 -4.32 11.22 -2.51
CA LEU A 74 -4.45 9.85 -2.03
C LEU A 74 -3.25 9.02 -2.53
N TRP A 75 -2.32 8.75 -1.62
CA TRP A 75 -1.08 8.03 -1.91
C TRP A 75 -1.32 6.55 -2.21
N MET A 76 -0.67 6.06 -3.27
CA MET A 76 -0.75 4.68 -3.74
C MET A 76 0.64 4.04 -3.68
N PRO A 77 1.09 3.69 -2.47
CA PRO A 77 2.41 3.11 -2.27
C PRO A 77 2.61 1.83 -3.08
N ALA A 78 3.83 1.67 -3.58
CA ALA A 78 4.29 0.46 -4.24
C ALA A 78 4.62 -0.64 -3.23
N GLU A 79 4.71 -1.89 -3.72
CA GLU A 79 4.99 -3.07 -2.91
C GLU A 79 6.21 -2.88 -1.99
N HIS A 80 7.33 -2.45 -2.55
CA HIS A 80 8.59 -2.28 -1.81
C HIS A 80 8.45 -1.28 -0.65
N GLN A 81 7.61 -0.25 -0.81
CA GLN A 81 7.41 0.77 0.21
C GLN A 81 6.53 0.25 1.35
N LEU A 82 5.48 -0.50 1.03
CA LEU A 82 4.65 -1.17 2.03
C LEU A 82 5.44 -2.23 2.79
N ARG A 83 6.26 -3.01 2.08
CA ARG A 83 7.19 -3.97 2.69
C ARG A 83 8.15 -3.29 3.65
N ALA A 84 8.70 -2.13 3.29
CA ALA A 84 9.56 -1.34 4.17
C ALA A 84 8.82 -0.89 5.45
N LEU A 85 7.54 -0.53 5.36
CA LEU A 85 6.71 -0.15 6.51
C LEU A 85 6.38 -1.32 7.45
N LEU A 86 6.23 -2.54 6.92
CA LEU A 86 6.08 -3.73 7.77
C LEU A 86 7.37 -4.05 8.55
N GLY A 87 8.53 -3.74 7.97
CA GLY A 87 9.81 -3.91 8.64
C GLY A 87 10.01 -5.33 9.18
N ALA A 88 10.28 -5.45 10.48
CA ALA A 88 10.60 -6.72 11.12
C ALA A 88 9.42 -7.70 11.27
N THR A 89 8.18 -7.24 11.11
CA THR A 89 7.01 -8.15 11.19
C THR A 89 6.85 -8.97 9.92
N PHE A 90 7.45 -8.55 8.80
CA PHE A 90 7.37 -9.28 7.54
C PHE A 90 8.12 -10.61 7.61
N ARG A 91 7.49 -11.69 7.15
CA ARG A 91 8.07 -13.03 7.14
C ARG A 91 8.31 -13.52 5.72
N SER A 92 7.28 -13.56 4.88
CA SER A 92 7.42 -14.07 3.53
C SER A 92 6.36 -13.50 2.57
N LEU A 93 6.72 -13.51 1.28
CA LEU A 93 5.79 -13.29 0.17
C LEU A 93 5.84 -14.55 -0.68
N ARG A 94 4.67 -15.12 -0.96
CA ARG A 94 4.52 -16.29 -1.80
C ARG A 94 3.53 -15.99 -2.90
N TRP A 95 3.87 -16.37 -4.13
CA TRP A 95 2.89 -16.47 -5.19
C TRP A 95 2.20 -17.84 -5.05
N ALA A 96 0.90 -17.81 -4.81
CA ALA A 96 0.00 -18.95 -4.80
C ALA A 96 -0.68 -18.99 -6.16
N GLY A 97 0.00 -19.58 -7.14
CA GLY A 97 -0.60 -19.89 -8.45
C GLY A 97 -1.55 -21.09 -8.37
N VAL A 98 -2.35 -21.27 -9.42
CA VAL A 98 -3.22 -22.44 -9.61
C VAL A 98 -2.37 -23.73 -9.59
N GLY A 99 -2.45 -24.45 -8.47
CA GLY A 99 -2.18 -25.88 -8.36
C GLY A 99 -0.74 -26.36 -8.60
N ASP A 100 0.13 -26.22 -7.59
CA ASP A 100 1.08 -27.30 -7.29
C ASP A 100 1.18 -27.46 -5.77
N ALA A 101 0.09 -27.94 -5.17
CA ALA A 101 0.20 -28.69 -3.93
C ALA A 101 0.59 -30.11 -4.33
N GLY A 102 1.85 -30.47 -4.10
CA GLY A 102 2.36 -31.82 -4.34
C GLY A 102 1.40 -32.89 -3.80
N GLY A 103 0.81 -33.65 -4.72
CA GLY A 103 -0.13 -34.72 -4.44
C GLY A 103 -0.08 -35.72 -5.58
N SER A 104 0.73 -36.76 -5.43
CA SER A 104 0.70 -37.93 -6.29
C SER A 104 -0.67 -38.60 -6.16
N GLY A 105 -1.60 -38.32 -7.09
CA GLY A 105 -2.90 -38.97 -7.15
C GLY A 105 -3.81 -38.41 -8.25
N ASP A 106 -3.90 -39.16 -9.35
CA ASP A 106 -4.97 -39.21 -10.37
C ASP A 106 -5.47 -37.88 -10.98
N VAL A 107 -5.09 -37.63 -12.24
CA VAL A 107 -5.42 -36.40 -12.99
C VAL A 107 -6.78 -36.52 -13.68
N GLY A 108 -7.82 -36.03 -12.99
CA GLY A 108 -9.07 -35.56 -13.60
C GLY A 108 -9.06 -34.04 -13.70
N GLY A 109 -8.26 -33.48 -14.63
CA GLY A 109 -8.02 -32.04 -14.73
C GLY A 109 -9.19 -31.27 -15.35
N SER A 110 -9.97 -30.57 -14.53
CA SER A 110 -10.68 -29.38 -14.98
C SER A 110 -9.69 -28.23 -14.96
N ALA A 111 -9.18 -27.86 -16.14
CA ALA A 111 -8.35 -26.67 -16.32
C ALA A 111 -9.07 -25.46 -15.71
N GLY A 112 -8.33 -24.67 -14.91
CA GLY A 112 -8.86 -23.50 -14.22
C GLY A 112 -9.69 -22.63 -15.16
N ALA A 113 -10.79 -22.09 -14.63
CA ALA A 113 -11.59 -21.12 -15.38
C ALA A 113 -10.67 -19.97 -15.79
N ILE A 114 -10.69 -19.66 -17.08
CA ILE A 114 -10.07 -18.46 -17.61
C ILE A 114 -11.16 -17.38 -17.45
N ASP A 115 -10.89 -16.33 -16.69
CA ASP A 115 -11.84 -15.21 -16.59
C ASP A 115 -11.97 -14.52 -17.96
N ASP A 116 -13.01 -13.68 -18.12
CA ASP A 116 -13.31 -12.92 -19.36
C ASP A 116 -12.12 -12.05 -19.85
N ASP A 117 -11.12 -11.82 -18.97
CA ASP A 117 -9.89 -11.06 -19.24
C ASP A 117 -8.68 -11.93 -19.65
N GLY A 118 -8.83 -13.25 -19.75
CA GLY A 118 -7.74 -14.15 -20.17
C GLY A 118 -6.72 -14.51 -19.07
N LEU A 119 -6.94 -14.05 -17.84
CA LEU A 119 -6.15 -14.39 -16.66
C LEU A 119 -6.67 -15.68 -16.00
N LEU A 120 -5.77 -16.47 -15.40
CA LEU A 120 -6.17 -17.68 -14.68
C LEU A 120 -6.83 -17.27 -13.35
N SER A 121 -8.10 -17.63 -13.14
CA SER A 121 -8.79 -17.44 -11.86
C SER A 121 -8.11 -18.27 -10.77
N GLY A 122 -7.13 -17.69 -10.08
CA GLY A 122 -6.42 -18.36 -8.98
C GLY A 122 -4.96 -17.97 -8.79
N GLU A 123 -4.47 -16.95 -9.48
CA GLU A 123 -3.16 -16.36 -9.19
C GLU A 123 -3.32 -15.35 -8.04
N ALA A 124 -2.89 -15.73 -6.85
CA ALA A 124 -2.92 -14.86 -5.69
C ALA A 124 -1.53 -14.71 -5.06
N TYR A 125 -1.30 -13.59 -4.41
CA TYR A 125 -0.13 -13.33 -3.59
C TYR A 125 -0.51 -13.46 -2.12
N GLU A 126 0.30 -14.20 -1.39
CA GLU A 126 0.18 -14.39 0.05
C GLU A 126 1.33 -13.67 0.75
N VAL A 127 1.00 -12.73 1.62
CA VAL A 127 1.95 -12.05 2.50
C VAL A 127 1.77 -12.59 3.92
N GLU A 128 2.85 -13.13 4.46
CA GLU A 128 2.91 -13.59 5.84
C GLU A 128 3.62 -12.56 6.72
N ILE A 129 3.00 -12.25 7.86
CA ILE A 129 3.59 -11.43 8.92
C ILE A 129 3.53 -12.14 10.26
N GLU A 130 4.42 -11.79 11.17
CA GLU A 130 4.35 -12.15 12.58
C GLU A 130 4.03 -10.91 13.42
N ARG A 131 2.94 -10.99 14.19
CA ARG A 131 2.51 -9.95 15.12
C ARG A 131 2.26 -10.57 16.48
N GLY A 132 2.99 -10.13 17.50
CA GLY A 132 2.81 -10.62 18.87
C GLY A 132 3.00 -12.13 19.03
N GLY A 133 3.90 -12.74 18.25
CA GLY A 133 4.13 -14.19 18.22
C GLY A 133 3.05 -15.00 17.49
N GLN A 134 2.10 -14.34 16.84
CA GLN A 134 1.08 -14.98 15.99
C GLN A 134 1.39 -14.74 14.52
N THR A 135 1.37 -15.80 13.73
CA THR A 135 1.48 -15.71 12.26
C THR A 135 0.14 -15.32 11.65
N ARG A 136 0.16 -14.33 10.75
CA ARG A 136 -1.01 -13.89 9.99
C ARG A 136 -0.69 -13.87 8.50
N VAL A 137 -1.65 -14.30 7.69
CA VAL A 137 -1.51 -14.41 6.23
C VAL A 137 -2.58 -13.56 5.55
N PHE A 138 -2.17 -12.78 4.57
CA PHE A 138 -3.02 -11.88 3.79
C PHE A 138 -2.90 -12.27 2.32
N VAL A 139 -4.05 -12.44 1.66
CA VAL A 139 -4.12 -12.94 0.28
C VAL A 139 -4.81 -11.91 -0.59
N ALA A 140 -4.20 -11.56 -1.73
CA ALA A 140 -4.78 -10.67 -2.72
C ALA A 140 -4.34 -11.03 -4.13
N ALA A 141 -5.04 -10.55 -5.15
CA ALA A 141 -4.67 -10.77 -6.55
C ALA A 141 -3.36 -10.04 -6.94
N ASP A 142 -3.06 -8.92 -6.28
CA ASP A 142 -1.80 -8.18 -6.43
C ASP A 142 -0.96 -8.25 -5.14
N ALA A 143 0.36 -8.33 -5.28
CA ALA A 143 1.27 -8.36 -4.14
C ALA A 143 1.15 -7.11 -3.26
N ALA A 144 1.06 -5.92 -3.86
CA ALA A 144 0.96 -4.67 -3.10
C ALA A 144 -0.32 -4.62 -2.26
N ASP A 145 -1.44 -5.15 -2.78
CA ASP A 145 -2.69 -5.23 -2.04
C ASP A 145 -2.60 -6.19 -0.83
N ALA A 146 -1.91 -7.33 -0.98
CA ALA A 146 -1.65 -8.24 0.14
C ALA A 146 -0.80 -7.57 1.22
N TYR A 147 0.22 -6.79 0.83
CA TYR A 147 1.01 -5.97 1.75
C TYR A 147 0.19 -4.89 2.45
N ALA A 148 -0.71 -4.21 1.75
CA ALA A 148 -1.59 -3.20 2.35
C ALA A 148 -2.52 -3.81 3.39
N GLY A 149 -3.09 -4.99 3.12
CA GLY A 149 -3.88 -5.73 4.10
C GLY A 149 -3.08 -6.05 5.37
N ALA A 150 -1.85 -6.53 5.21
CA ALA A 150 -0.96 -6.80 6.34
C ALA A 150 -0.64 -5.55 7.16
N LEU A 151 -0.40 -4.42 6.48
CA LEU A 151 -0.10 -3.15 7.13
C LEU A 151 -1.32 -2.57 7.87
N LEU A 152 -2.53 -2.72 7.31
CA LEU A 152 -3.78 -2.34 7.99
C LEU A 152 -3.97 -3.09 9.31
N ASP A 153 -3.68 -4.39 9.34
CA ASP A 153 -3.75 -5.18 10.58
C ASP A 153 -2.77 -4.68 11.64
N LEU A 154 -1.55 -4.35 11.22
CA LEU A 154 -0.51 -3.85 12.12
C LEU A 154 -0.88 -2.49 12.72
N ILE A 155 -1.37 -1.56 11.90
CA ILE A 155 -1.79 -0.22 12.35
C ILE A 155 -3.02 -0.34 13.26
N GLY A 156 -4.03 -1.12 12.87
CA GLY A 156 -5.25 -1.33 13.66
C GLY A 156 -4.95 -1.91 15.05
N ALA A 157 -4.06 -2.90 15.12
CA ALA A 157 -3.62 -3.48 16.38
C ALA A 157 -2.82 -2.51 17.27
N SER A 158 -2.03 -1.64 16.66
CA SER A 158 -1.28 -0.62 17.39
C SER A 158 -2.22 0.42 18.01
N SER A 159 -3.27 0.80 17.29
CA SER A 159 -4.29 1.73 17.79
C SER A 159 -5.15 1.14 18.91
N ASP A 160 -5.51 -0.15 18.84
CA ASP A 160 -6.27 -0.86 19.88
C ASP A 160 -5.47 -1.07 21.18
N SER A 161 -4.15 -1.21 21.08
CA SER A 161 -3.27 -1.33 22.24
C SER A 161 -3.11 -0.02 23.05
N ILE A 162 -3.64 1.10 22.54
CA ILE A 162 -3.55 2.43 23.13
C ILE A 162 -4.97 2.88 23.57
N GLU A 163 -5.71 2.15 24.42
CA GLU A 163 -6.75 2.69 25.35
C GLU A 163 -7.47 1.55 26.14
N PRO A 164 -7.96 1.75 27.40
CA PRO A 164 -7.74 2.88 28.31
C PRO A 164 -7.22 2.46 29.71
N ALA A 165 -6.17 3.10 30.19
CA ALA A 165 -5.88 3.20 31.62
C ALA A 165 -6.56 4.47 32.20
N SER A 166 -7.89 4.49 32.20
CA SER A 166 -8.70 5.46 32.96
C SER A 166 -9.49 4.74 34.05
N GLY A 167 -8.73 4.17 34.98
CA GLY A 167 -9.23 3.65 36.26
C GLY A 167 -8.46 4.30 37.41
N LEU A 168 -8.56 5.62 37.56
CA LEU A 168 -8.05 6.29 38.76
C LEU A 168 -9.22 6.57 39.70
N GLY A 169 -9.21 5.87 40.83
CA GLY A 169 -10.34 5.73 41.75
C GLY A 169 -10.79 7.03 42.40
N ALA A 170 -12.10 7.25 42.37
CA ALA A 170 -12.79 8.06 43.36
C ALA A 170 -12.85 7.26 44.68
N GLY A 171 -11.88 7.47 45.57
CA GLY A 171 -11.94 6.97 46.95
C GLY A 171 -13.05 7.69 47.73
N PRO A 172 -13.79 7.00 48.61
CA PRO A 172 -14.79 7.66 49.44
C PRO A 172 -14.10 8.53 50.50
N ALA A 173 -14.55 9.78 50.61
CA ALA A 173 -14.11 10.72 51.65
C ALA A 173 -14.51 10.21 53.05
N PRO A 174 -13.64 10.25 54.07
CA PRO A 174 -14.03 9.97 55.44
C PRO A 174 -14.81 11.15 56.01
N GLY A 175 -15.98 10.84 56.60
CA GLY A 175 -16.78 11.80 57.36
C GLY A 175 -16.02 12.31 58.59
N LEU A 176 -16.09 13.63 58.79
CA LEU A 176 -15.64 14.31 60.00
C LEU A 176 -16.81 14.30 61.00
N ASP A 177 -16.56 13.71 62.16
CA ASP A 177 -17.25 13.98 63.43
C ASP A 177 -16.51 15.12 64.15
#